data_AF-A0A4S8MUR2-F1
#
_entry.id   AF-A0A4S8MUR2-F1
#
_cell.length_a   1.000
_cell.length_b   1.000
_cell.length_c   1.000
_cell.angle_alpha   90.00
_cell.angle_beta   90.00
_cell.angle_gamma   90.00
#
_symmetry.space_group_name_H-M   'P 1'
#
loop_
_entity.id
_entity.type
_entity.pdbx_description
1 polymer ?
#
loop_
_entity_poly.entity_id
_entity_poly.type
_entity_poly.pdbx_seq_one_letter_code
_entity_poly.pdbx_strand_id
1 'polypeptide(L)'
;MDPLQIDPNLETCPAFDTEIYQIIKTALINDPNSPNITNEEEAIQHLRNTWTAENEARKTRWEQQQETEREEAEQRRQEAEEADRLRKEEEKKKTEEQKKEKEKTRIPIRPIPSSRGIQRLQDRLHPYAKKKLVARKFFPLWYCLPEASYEATEYERNLTEDTGFSLVKNLDTTYAVKAIDAAKPSPRAKPDKALSWAEILEAKTVFLTNMPLGDYPPDHIRMFSQFYVNMETHHLLRTLRGKSAFVRYHAKVRWDWYETNEAGNTYNLAIINEDILRDCLNEVESEAMETTMSR
;
A
#
# COMPACT_ATOMS: atom_id res chain seq x y z
N MET A 1 -53.83 30.43 -18.66
CA MET A 1 -55.12 29.91 -18.19
C MET A 1 -54.82 29.20 -16.91
N ASP A 2 -55.47 29.60 -15.81
CA ASP A 2 -55.19 28.97 -14.52
C ASP A 2 -55.74 27.54 -14.49
N PRO A 3 -55.02 26.59 -13.88
CA PRO A 3 -55.47 25.21 -13.75
C PRO A 3 -56.77 25.17 -12.93
N LEU A 4 -57.71 24.33 -13.38
CA LEU A 4 -58.93 24.09 -12.62
C LEU A 4 -58.53 23.31 -11.36
N GLN A 5 -59.04 23.71 -10.19
CA GLN A 5 -58.74 23.06 -8.90
C GLN A 5 -59.81 22.05 -8.48
N ILE A 6 -60.97 22.09 -9.13
CA ILE A 6 -62.16 21.29 -8.78
C ILE A 6 -62.61 20.57 -10.06
N ASP A 7 -62.93 19.28 -9.94
CA ASP A 7 -63.45 18.47 -11.04
C ASP A 7 -64.86 18.95 -11.46
N PRO A 8 -65.01 19.51 -12.68
CA PRO A 8 -66.30 20.01 -13.16
C PRO A 8 -67.35 18.90 -13.37
N ASN A 9 -66.94 17.62 -13.36
CA ASN A 9 -67.87 16.49 -13.40
C ASN A 9 -68.66 16.31 -12.10
N LEU A 10 -68.20 16.90 -11.00
CA LEU A 10 -68.86 16.85 -9.70
C LEU A 10 -69.86 18.01 -9.51
N GLU A 11 -69.87 18.99 -10.42
CA GLU A 11 -70.78 20.14 -10.34
C GLU A 11 -72.18 19.81 -10.88
N THR A 12 -73.20 20.16 -10.11
CA THR A 12 -74.61 20.06 -10.51
C THR A 12 -75.15 21.42 -10.95
N CYS A 13 -76.05 21.41 -11.94
CA CYS A 13 -76.68 22.64 -12.44
C CYS A 13 -77.42 23.33 -11.30
N PRO A 14 -77.17 24.63 -11.04
CA PRO A 14 -77.92 25.37 -10.05
C PRO A 14 -79.43 25.38 -10.38
N ALA A 15 -80.24 25.38 -9.33
CA ALA A 15 -81.69 25.49 -9.43
C ALA A 15 -82.10 26.95 -9.76
N PHE A 16 -82.05 27.30 -11.06
CA PHE A 16 -82.35 28.65 -11.58
C PHE A 16 -83.82 29.06 -11.47
N ASP A 17 -84.69 28.17 -11.03
CA ASP A 17 -86.10 28.39 -10.69
C ASP A 17 -86.30 29.04 -9.30
N THR A 18 -85.25 29.07 -8.48
CA THR A 18 -85.30 29.69 -7.14
C THR A 18 -85.35 31.22 -7.19
N GLU A 19 -85.94 31.81 -6.14
CA GLU A 19 -86.23 33.24 -6.04
C GLU A 19 -84.97 34.12 -6.05
N ILE A 20 -83.81 33.55 -5.71
CA ILE A 20 -82.50 34.22 -5.68
C ILE A 20 -82.08 34.67 -7.09
N TYR A 21 -82.52 33.98 -8.15
CA TYR A 21 -82.16 34.31 -9.54
C TYR A 21 -83.17 35.26 -10.21
N GLN A 22 -84.22 35.71 -9.52
CA GLN A 22 -85.27 36.56 -10.11
C GLN A 22 -84.72 37.84 -10.73
N ILE A 23 -83.79 38.52 -10.04
CA ILE A 23 -83.16 39.76 -10.52
C ILE A 23 -82.44 39.53 -11.87
N ILE A 24 -81.76 38.40 -12.02
CA ILE A 24 -81.01 38.04 -13.23
C ILE A 24 -81.99 37.65 -14.36
N LYS A 25 -83.08 36.94 -14.05
CA LYS A 25 -84.13 36.61 -15.03
C LYS A 25 -84.80 37.86 -15.58
N THR A 26 -85.17 38.82 -14.73
CA THR A 26 -85.79 40.10 -15.16
C THR A 26 -84.85 40.96 -15.98
N ALA A 27 -83.55 40.94 -15.67
CA ALA A 27 -82.53 41.66 -16.45
C ALA A 27 -82.36 41.06 -17.86
N LEU A 28 -82.37 39.73 -18.00
CA LEU A 28 -82.27 39.05 -19.29
C LEU A 28 -83.48 39.28 -20.21
N ILE A 29 -84.68 39.38 -19.64
CA ILE A 29 -85.92 39.66 -20.40
C ILE A 29 -85.95 41.09 -20.94
N ASN A 30 -85.34 42.04 -20.22
CA ASN A 30 -85.29 43.46 -20.61
C ASN A 30 -84.03 43.83 -21.42
N ASP A 31 -83.16 42.88 -21.72
CA ASP A 31 -81.92 43.13 -22.44
C ASP A 31 -82.17 43.32 -23.94
N PRO A 32 -81.90 44.52 -24.51
CA PRO A 32 -82.12 44.79 -25.93
C PRO A 32 -81.22 43.98 -26.86
N ASN A 33 -80.18 43.30 -26.36
CA ASN A 33 -79.29 42.45 -27.15
C ASN A 33 -79.70 40.97 -27.18
N SER A 34 -80.74 40.58 -26.45
CA SER A 34 -81.21 39.20 -26.34
C SER A 34 -82.68 39.05 -26.77
N PRO A 35 -83.04 39.36 -28.03
CA PRO A 35 -84.43 39.50 -28.49
C PRO A 35 -85.27 38.21 -28.48
N ASN A 36 -84.66 37.06 -28.15
CA ASN A 36 -85.30 35.75 -28.11
C ASN A 36 -85.66 35.29 -26.68
N ILE A 37 -85.52 36.16 -25.67
CA ILE A 37 -85.87 35.88 -24.27
C ILE A 37 -87.01 36.82 -23.86
N THR A 38 -88.23 36.32 -23.93
CA THR A 38 -89.47 37.09 -23.74
C THR A 38 -90.27 36.67 -22.50
N ASN A 39 -89.93 35.51 -21.90
CA ASN A 39 -90.58 34.98 -20.71
C ASN A 39 -89.59 34.38 -19.70
N GLU A 40 -90.04 34.13 -18.47
CA GLU A 40 -89.19 33.57 -17.41
C GLU A 40 -88.67 32.16 -17.72
N GLU A 41 -89.43 31.35 -18.47
CA GLU A 41 -89.02 29.99 -18.84
C GLU A 41 -87.85 30.01 -19.84
N GLU A 42 -87.87 30.92 -20.82
CA GLU A 42 -86.79 31.18 -21.77
C GLU A 42 -85.55 31.72 -21.07
N ALA A 43 -85.72 32.58 -20.06
CA ALA A 43 -84.60 33.07 -19.25
C ALA A 43 -83.95 31.95 -18.41
N ILE A 44 -84.75 31.07 -17.80
CA ILE A 44 -84.25 29.88 -17.08
C ILE A 44 -83.54 28.92 -18.03
N GLN A 45 -84.10 28.68 -19.22
CA GLN A 45 -83.49 27.81 -20.22
C GLN A 45 -82.19 28.39 -20.77
N HIS A 46 -82.13 29.70 -20.99
CA HIS A 46 -80.90 30.40 -21.39
C HIS A 46 -79.81 30.27 -20.32
N LEU A 47 -80.14 30.44 -19.04
CA LEU A 47 -79.20 30.25 -17.92
C LEU A 47 -78.71 28.80 -17.82
N ARG A 48 -79.61 27.82 -17.98
CA ARG A 48 -79.24 26.40 -18.03
C ARG A 48 -78.32 26.08 -19.21
N ASN A 49 -78.63 26.59 -20.40
CA ASN A 49 -77.83 26.37 -21.60
C ASN A 49 -76.44 27.01 -21.47
N THR A 50 -76.38 28.23 -20.94
CA THR A 50 -75.11 28.94 -20.70
C THR A 50 -74.26 28.19 -19.67
N TRP A 51 -74.85 27.78 -18.55
CA TRP A 51 -74.15 26.99 -17.53
C TRP A 51 -73.69 25.63 -18.07
N THR A 52 -74.51 24.96 -18.89
CA THR A 52 -74.16 23.66 -19.48
C THR A 52 -72.99 23.81 -20.45
N ALA A 53 -73.01 24.83 -21.32
CA ALA A 53 -71.92 25.11 -22.26
C ALA A 53 -70.62 25.48 -21.52
N GLU A 54 -70.71 26.27 -20.44
CA GLU A 54 -69.55 26.60 -19.62
C GLU A 54 -69.01 25.38 -18.84
N ASN A 55 -69.90 24.54 -18.32
CA ASN A 55 -69.52 23.31 -17.63
C ASN A 55 -68.87 22.31 -18.60
N GLU A 56 -69.42 22.12 -19.80
CA GLU A 56 -68.81 21.30 -20.86
C GLU A 56 -67.41 21.82 -21.25
N ALA A 57 -67.25 23.14 -21.44
CA ALA A 57 -65.94 23.74 -21.71
C ALA A 57 -64.94 23.52 -20.56
N ARG A 58 -65.40 23.58 -19.31
CA ARG A 58 -64.57 23.28 -18.13
C ARG A 58 -64.20 21.79 -18.04
N LYS A 59 -65.13 20.87 -18.35
CA LYS A 59 -64.84 19.43 -18.45
C LYS A 59 -63.78 19.11 -19.50
N THR A 60 -63.89 19.70 -20.70
CA THR A 60 -62.88 19.52 -21.75
C THR A 60 -61.51 20.04 -21.31
N ARG A 61 -61.45 21.19 -20.63
CA ARG A 61 -60.19 21.72 -20.06
C ARG A 61 -59.61 20.81 -18.97
N TRP A 62 -60.46 20.27 -18.11
CA TRP A 62 -60.05 19.33 -17.06
C TRP A 62 -59.49 18.03 -17.64
N GLU A 63 -60.14 17.47 -18.67
CA GLU A 63 -59.65 16.29 -19.39
C GLU A 63 -58.30 16.54 -20.06
N GLN A 64 -58.12 17.70 -20.70
CA GLN A 64 -56.84 18.11 -21.28
C GLN A 64 -55.75 18.26 -20.22
N GLN A 65 -56.07 18.85 -19.07
CA GLN A 65 -55.14 19.00 -17.96
C GLN A 65 -54.70 17.63 -17.41
N GLN A 66 -55.65 16.72 -17.21
CA GLN A 66 -55.37 15.36 -16.74
C GLN A 66 -54.52 14.56 -17.73
N GLU A 67 -54.76 14.72 -19.04
CA GLU A 67 -53.93 14.09 -20.05
C GLU A 67 -52.50 14.62 -20.02
N THR A 68 -52.33 15.95 -19.93
CA THR A 68 -51.02 16.59 -19.86
C THR A 68 -50.26 16.14 -18.59
N GLU A 69 -50.92 16.11 -17.43
CA GLU A 69 -50.32 15.64 -16.18
C GLU A 69 -49.93 14.16 -16.24
N ARG A 70 -50.72 13.32 -16.92
CA ARG A 70 -50.39 11.91 -17.18
C ARG A 70 -49.16 11.77 -18.08
N GLU A 71 -49.09 12.54 -19.16
CA GLU A 71 -47.95 12.55 -20.09
C GLU A 71 -46.66 13.01 -19.40
N GLU A 72 -46.71 14.09 -18.62
CA GLU A 72 -45.56 14.59 -17.84
C GLU A 72 -45.12 13.61 -16.74
N ALA A 73 -46.07 12.93 -16.08
CA ALA A 73 -45.75 11.91 -15.10
C ALA A 73 -45.10 10.68 -15.75
N GLU A 74 -45.55 10.30 -16.96
CA GLU A 74 -44.97 9.21 -17.72
C GLU A 74 -43.57 9.56 -18.25
N GLN A 75 -43.37 10.76 -18.78
CA GLN A 75 -42.05 11.26 -19.16
C GLN A 75 -41.08 11.25 -17.97
N ARG A 76 -41.50 11.77 -16.81
CA ARG A 76 -40.67 11.73 -15.59
C ARG A 76 -40.33 10.31 -15.14
N ARG A 77 -41.25 9.35 -15.29
CA ARG A 77 -40.96 7.93 -15.01
C ARG A 77 -39.90 7.39 -15.96
N GLN A 78 -40.04 7.65 -17.26
CA GLN A 78 -39.09 7.20 -18.27
C GLN A 78 -37.70 7.80 -18.09
N GLU A 79 -37.62 9.11 -17.81
CA GLU A 79 -36.35 9.79 -17.50
C GLU A 79 -35.69 9.23 -16.23
N ALA A 80 -36.46 8.93 -15.19
CA ALA A 80 -35.94 8.34 -13.96
C ALA A 80 -35.42 6.90 -14.18
N GLU A 81 -36.13 6.09 -14.96
CA GLU A 81 -35.69 4.74 -15.33
C GLU A 81 -34.42 4.78 -16.20
N GLU A 82 -34.34 5.71 -17.15
CA GLU A 82 -33.15 5.89 -17.98
C GLU A 82 -31.96 6.38 -17.14
N ALA A 83 -32.17 7.33 -16.24
CA ALA A 83 -31.13 7.81 -15.34
C ALA A 83 -30.63 6.70 -14.39
N ASP A 84 -31.51 5.86 -13.87
CA ASP A 84 -31.13 4.71 -13.04
C ASP A 84 -30.37 3.65 -13.86
N ARG A 85 -30.79 3.39 -15.10
CA ARG A 85 -30.08 2.50 -16.04
C ARG A 85 -28.66 3.01 -16.31
N LEU A 86 -28.51 4.30 -16.60
CA LEU A 86 -27.21 4.93 -16.83
C LEU A 86 -26.31 4.87 -15.59
N ARG A 87 -26.85 5.14 -14.39
CA ARG A 87 -26.10 5.03 -13.12
C ARG A 87 -25.59 3.62 -12.87
N LYS A 88 -26.45 2.61 -13.06
CA LYS A 88 -26.07 1.19 -12.91
C LYS A 88 -25.00 0.78 -13.92
N GLU A 89 -25.06 1.29 -15.15
CA GLU A 89 -24.04 1.01 -16.16
C GLU A 89 -22.69 1.68 -15.82
N GLU A 90 -22.71 2.92 -15.35
CA GLU A 90 -21.51 3.64 -14.91
C GLU A 90 -20.86 2.96 -13.69
N GLU A 91 -21.66 2.51 -12.72
CA GLU A 91 -21.18 1.78 -11.55
C GLU A 91 -20.55 0.42 -11.93
N LYS A 92 -21.14 -0.30 -12.88
CA LYS A 92 -20.55 -1.52 -13.44
C LYS A 92 -19.22 -1.23 -14.12
N LYS A 93 -19.12 -0.18 -14.94
CA LYS A 93 -17.88 0.24 -15.59
C LYS A 93 -16.80 0.58 -14.57
N LYS A 94 -17.11 1.39 -13.55
CA LYS A 94 -16.18 1.71 -12.45
C LYS A 94 -15.72 0.46 -11.69
N THR A 95 -16.65 -0.45 -11.38
CA THR A 95 -16.31 -1.70 -10.69
C THR A 95 -15.40 -2.59 -11.54
N GLU A 96 -15.63 -2.65 -12.84
CA GLU A 96 -14.81 -3.44 -13.76
C GLU A 96 -13.43 -2.82 -13.99
N GLU A 97 -13.34 -1.50 -14.07
CA GLU A 97 -12.07 -0.76 -14.09
C GLU A 97 -11.26 -0.99 -12.82
N GLN A 98 -11.89 -0.89 -11.64
CA GLN A 98 -11.24 -1.19 -10.36
C GLN A 98 -10.76 -2.64 -10.28
N LYS A 99 -11.52 -3.61 -10.82
CA LYS A 99 -11.08 -5.01 -10.90
C LYS A 99 -9.87 -5.15 -11.82
N LYS A 100 -9.90 -4.54 -13.01
CA LYS A 100 -8.78 -4.54 -13.96
C LYS A 100 -7.54 -3.86 -13.37
N GLU A 101 -7.70 -2.79 -12.62
CA GLU A 101 -6.60 -2.10 -11.93
C GLU A 101 -6.00 -2.97 -10.82
N LYS A 102 -6.84 -3.57 -9.96
CA LYS A 102 -6.40 -4.53 -8.94
C LYS A 102 -5.72 -5.76 -9.54
N GLU A 103 -6.13 -6.18 -10.73
CA GLU A 103 -5.52 -7.31 -11.43
C GLU A 103 -4.19 -6.93 -12.08
N LYS A 104 -4.05 -5.71 -12.61
CA LYS A 104 -2.77 -5.17 -13.10
C LYS A 104 -1.73 -5.00 -11.99
N THR A 105 -2.15 -4.68 -10.76
CA THR A 105 -1.23 -4.53 -9.62
C THR A 105 -0.86 -5.85 -8.95
N ARG A 106 -1.56 -6.95 -9.25
CA ARG A 106 -1.19 -8.28 -8.74
C ARG A 106 0.10 -8.75 -9.38
N ILE A 107 1.05 -9.15 -8.54
CA ILE A 107 2.28 -9.81 -8.98
C ILE A 107 1.90 -11.16 -9.62
N PRO A 108 2.24 -11.40 -10.91
CA PRO A 108 1.89 -12.65 -11.57
C PRO A 108 2.59 -13.84 -10.92
N ILE A 109 1.81 -14.88 -10.59
CA ILE A 109 2.37 -16.18 -10.18
C ILE A 109 2.98 -16.81 -11.43
N ARG A 110 4.30 -17.01 -11.43
CA ARG A 110 5.00 -17.63 -12.56
C ARG A 110 4.84 -19.15 -12.50
N PRO A 111 4.74 -19.85 -13.65
CA PRO A 111 4.72 -21.30 -13.69
C PRO A 111 5.94 -21.89 -13.00
N ILE A 112 5.72 -22.93 -12.18
CA ILE A 112 6.80 -23.63 -11.46
C ILE A 112 7.50 -24.58 -12.46
N PRO A 113 8.79 -24.39 -12.77
CA PRO A 113 9.51 -25.32 -13.64
C PRO A 113 9.66 -26.68 -12.92
N SER A 114 9.14 -27.76 -13.50
CA SER A 114 9.21 -29.11 -12.90
C SER A 114 10.65 -29.63 -12.71
N SER A 115 11.62 -29.03 -13.39
CA SER A 115 13.05 -29.38 -13.33
C SER A 115 13.85 -28.58 -12.29
N ARG A 116 13.22 -27.63 -11.59
CA ARG A 116 13.93 -26.70 -10.69
C ARG A 116 13.40 -26.78 -9.26
N GLY A 117 14.10 -27.54 -8.41
CA GLY A 117 13.92 -27.49 -6.97
C GLY A 117 14.55 -26.23 -6.33
N ILE A 118 14.32 -26.03 -5.03
CA ILE A 118 15.04 -25.02 -4.26
C ILE A 118 16.52 -25.40 -4.27
N GLN A 119 17.36 -24.64 -4.98
CA GLN A 119 18.79 -24.95 -5.09
C GLN A 119 19.52 -24.73 -3.76
N ARG A 120 19.31 -23.55 -3.16
CA ARG A 120 19.80 -23.17 -1.83
C ARG A 120 18.97 -21.96 -1.38
N LEU A 121 18.43 -21.97 -0.17
CA LEU A 121 18.03 -20.72 0.47
C LEU A 121 19.33 -19.94 0.67
N GLN A 122 19.57 -18.89 -0.11
CA GLN A 122 20.75 -18.07 0.12
C GLN A 122 20.72 -17.61 1.57
N ASP A 123 21.78 -17.93 2.33
CA ASP A 123 21.93 -17.45 3.70
C ASP A 123 21.75 -15.93 3.66
N ARG A 124 20.71 -15.46 4.34
CA ARG A 124 20.31 -14.06 4.28
C ARG A 124 21.34 -13.23 5.05
N LEU A 125 22.31 -12.73 4.30
CA LEU A 125 23.32 -11.82 4.84
C LEU A 125 22.65 -10.50 5.24
N HIS A 126 22.98 -10.01 6.43
CA HIS A 126 22.46 -8.74 6.94
C HIS A 126 22.65 -7.59 5.92
N PRO A 127 21.66 -6.70 5.69
CA PRO A 127 21.74 -5.72 4.61
C PRO A 127 22.96 -4.78 4.69
N TYR A 128 23.37 -4.40 5.91
CA TYR A 128 24.66 -3.71 6.13
C TYR A 128 25.87 -4.47 5.56
N ALA A 129 26.00 -5.75 5.89
CA ALA A 129 27.11 -6.58 5.42
C ALA A 129 27.02 -6.83 3.91
N LYS A 130 25.81 -7.01 3.38
CA LYS A 130 25.58 -7.08 1.92
C LYS A 130 26.07 -5.82 1.21
N LYS A 131 25.69 -4.63 1.70
CA LYS A 131 26.14 -3.33 1.15
C LYS A 131 27.67 -3.20 1.19
N LYS A 132 28.30 -3.61 2.29
CA LYS A 132 29.76 -3.59 2.43
C LYS A 132 30.44 -4.58 1.51
N LEU A 133 29.92 -5.80 1.39
CA LEU A 133 30.46 -6.85 0.54
C LEU A 133 30.39 -6.49 -0.94
N VAL A 134 29.27 -5.91 -1.40
CA VAL A 134 29.11 -5.37 -2.76
C VAL A 134 30.12 -4.25 -3.03
N ALA A 135 30.34 -3.38 -2.04
CA ALA A 135 31.33 -2.32 -2.13
C ALA A 135 32.78 -2.81 -1.94
N ARG A 136 33.01 -4.12 -1.74
CA ARG A 136 34.30 -4.74 -1.40
C ARG A 136 34.99 -4.10 -0.20
N LYS A 137 34.20 -3.62 0.76
CA LYS A 137 34.67 -2.99 2.01
C LYS A 137 34.62 -3.96 3.17
N PHE A 138 35.50 -3.74 4.13
CA PHE A 138 35.51 -4.50 5.38
C PHE A 138 34.16 -4.44 6.10
N PHE A 139 33.76 -5.59 6.65
CA PHE A 139 32.72 -5.69 7.67
C PHE A 139 33.04 -6.83 8.66
N PRO A 140 32.63 -6.71 9.93
CA PRO A 140 32.85 -7.74 10.92
C PRO A 140 32.22 -9.07 10.53
N LEU A 141 32.94 -10.17 10.77
CA LEU A 141 32.49 -11.53 10.45
C LEU A 141 31.26 -11.94 11.28
N TRP A 142 30.98 -11.23 12.39
CA TRP A 142 29.75 -11.39 13.16
C TRP A 142 28.48 -11.31 12.31
N TYR A 143 28.45 -10.50 11.24
CA TYR A 143 27.29 -10.40 10.36
C TYR A 143 27.00 -11.67 9.55
N CYS A 144 27.93 -12.62 9.55
CA CYS A 144 27.80 -13.93 8.92
C CYS A 144 27.37 -15.02 9.91
N LEU A 145 27.09 -14.67 11.17
CA LEU A 145 26.58 -15.60 12.19
C LEU A 145 25.03 -15.71 12.15
N PRO A 146 24.46 -16.77 12.73
CA PRO A 146 23.01 -16.97 12.79
C PRO A 146 22.26 -15.82 13.47
N GLU A 147 22.82 -15.19 14.50
CA GLU A 147 22.17 -14.10 15.24
C GLU A 147 21.97 -12.87 14.35
N ALA A 148 22.96 -12.54 13.53
CA ALA A 148 22.87 -11.44 12.57
C ALA A 148 21.90 -11.76 11.43
N SER A 149 21.84 -13.03 11.02
CA SER A 149 20.88 -13.51 10.01
C SER A 149 19.45 -13.44 10.53
N TYR A 150 19.23 -13.79 11.80
CA TYR A 150 17.95 -13.63 12.48
C TYR A 150 17.54 -12.16 12.56
N GLU A 151 18.45 -11.26 12.97
CA GLU A 151 18.21 -9.81 12.97
C GLU A 151 17.83 -9.29 11.58
N ALA A 152 18.51 -9.77 10.53
CA ALA A 152 18.19 -9.42 9.15
C ALA A 152 16.79 -9.89 8.73
N THR A 153 16.40 -11.13 9.09
CA THR A 153 15.08 -11.67 8.76
C THR A 153 13.94 -10.94 9.46
N GLU A 154 14.11 -10.59 10.74
CA GLU A 154 13.11 -9.86 11.50
C GLU A 154 12.98 -8.43 10.95
N TYR A 155 14.08 -7.80 10.56
CA TYR A 155 14.06 -6.49 9.92
C TYR A 155 13.31 -6.50 8.58
N GLU A 156 13.58 -7.47 7.71
CA GLU A 156 12.87 -7.61 6.43
C GLU A 156 11.38 -7.89 6.59
N ARG A 157 10.99 -8.73 7.57
CA ARG A 157 9.58 -9.00 7.87
C ARG A 157 8.85 -7.75 8.38
N ASN A 158 9.51 -6.96 9.21
CA ASN A 158 8.92 -5.73 9.75
C ASN A 158 8.82 -4.61 8.70
N LEU A 159 9.73 -4.57 7.71
CA LEU A 159 9.67 -3.63 6.59
C LEU A 159 8.44 -3.83 5.69
N THR A 160 7.90 -5.05 5.62
CA THR A 160 6.71 -5.34 4.81
C THR A 160 5.39 -4.90 5.45
N GLU A 161 5.40 -4.54 6.74
CA GLU A 161 4.18 -4.19 7.48
C GLU A 161 4.04 -2.69 7.79
N ASP A 162 5.13 -1.94 7.92
CA ASP A 162 5.11 -0.48 7.88
C ASP A 162 6.55 0.03 7.73
N THR A 163 6.75 1.16 7.06
CA THR A 163 8.10 1.75 6.96
C THR A 163 8.54 2.14 8.36
N GLY A 164 9.42 1.36 8.98
CA GLY A 164 9.87 1.64 10.35
C GLY A 164 10.52 3.01 10.43
N PHE A 165 10.05 3.86 11.34
CA PHE A 165 10.64 5.16 11.64
C PHE A 165 11.25 5.15 13.05
N SER A 166 12.46 5.67 13.21
CA SER A 166 13.11 5.89 14.50
C SER A 166 13.11 7.36 14.88
N LEU A 167 12.81 7.64 16.15
CA LEU A 167 12.92 8.98 16.73
C LEU A 167 14.37 9.21 17.19
N VAL A 168 15.05 10.21 16.63
CA VAL A 168 16.43 10.57 16.97
C VAL A 168 16.43 11.92 17.68
N LYS A 169 17.06 12.00 18.86
CA LYS A 169 17.26 13.26 19.58
C LYS A 169 18.48 13.99 19.00
N ASN A 170 18.27 15.20 18.50
CA ASN A 170 19.33 16.09 18.03
C ASN A 170 20.02 16.76 19.23
N LEU A 171 21.22 17.30 18.99
CA LEU A 171 22.01 18.07 19.95
C LEU A 171 21.22 19.24 20.55
N ASP A 172 20.28 19.80 19.76
CA ASP A 172 19.48 20.97 20.13
C ASP A 172 18.18 20.60 20.87
N THR A 173 18.14 19.44 21.54
CA THR A 173 16.96 18.90 22.25
C THR A 173 15.70 18.64 21.40
N THR A 174 15.77 18.79 20.08
CA THR A 174 14.68 18.46 19.15
C THR A 174 14.71 16.97 18.78
N TYR A 175 13.54 16.39 18.50
CA TYR A 175 13.41 15.01 18.04
C TYR A 175 13.11 14.97 16.54
N ALA A 176 13.88 14.20 15.78
CA ALA A 176 13.70 14.00 14.34
C ALA A 176 13.23 12.57 14.06
N VAL A 177 12.22 12.42 13.20
CA VAL A 177 11.77 11.12 12.70
C VAL A 177 12.61 10.77 11.48
N LYS A 178 13.36 9.67 11.53
CA LYS A 178 14.11 9.15 10.36
C LYS A 178 13.64 7.76 10.00
N ALA A 179 13.47 7.50 8.71
CA ALA A 179 13.28 6.15 8.19
C ALA A 179 14.45 5.27 8.65
N ILE A 180 14.15 4.08 9.14
CA ILE A 180 15.18 3.14 9.58
C ILE A 180 15.88 2.63 8.31
N ASP A 181 17.18 2.89 8.20
CA ASP A 181 18.01 2.37 7.12
C ASP A 181 18.34 0.91 7.45
N ALA A 182 17.85 -0.02 6.63
CA ALA A 182 18.15 -1.45 6.72
C ALA A 182 19.66 -1.74 6.70
N ALA A 183 20.43 -0.83 6.08
CA ALA A 183 21.87 -0.90 5.98
C ALA A 183 22.58 -0.21 7.15
N LYS A 184 21.92 0.09 8.28
CA LYS A 184 22.59 0.56 9.49
C LYS A 184 23.37 -0.59 10.16
N PRO A 185 24.55 -0.34 10.75
CA PRO A 185 25.23 -1.32 11.59
C PRO A 185 24.37 -1.72 12.80
N SER A 186 24.18 -3.02 13.02
CA SER A 186 23.61 -3.56 14.26
C SER A 186 24.42 -3.12 15.50
N PRO A 187 23.77 -2.70 16.60
CA PRO A 187 24.45 -2.40 17.86
C PRO A 187 25.03 -3.65 18.55
N ARG A 188 24.62 -4.86 18.13
CA ARG A 188 25.13 -6.13 18.64
C ARG A 188 26.36 -6.63 17.90
N ALA A 189 26.77 -5.93 16.83
CA ALA A 189 27.89 -6.34 16.02
C ALA A 189 29.18 -6.38 16.83
N LYS A 190 29.81 -7.56 16.85
CA LYS A 190 31.10 -7.77 17.49
C LYS A 190 32.23 -7.58 16.46
N PRO A 191 33.36 -6.93 16.82
CA PRO A 191 34.56 -6.96 15.98
C PRO A 191 35.15 -8.37 15.92
N ASP A 192 35.89 -8.69 14.86
CA ASP A 192 36.46 -10.04 14.65
C ASP A 192 37.31 -10.53 15.84
N LYS A 193 38.07 -9.64 16.48
CA LYS A 193 38.90 -9.96 17.66
C LYS A 193 38.09 -10.39 18.89
N ALA A 194 36.79 -10.08 18.93
CA ALA A 194 35.88 -10.44 20.01
C ALA A 194 35.06 -11.70 19.69
N LEU A 195 35.29 -12.31 18.52
CA LEU A 195 34.70 -13.60 18.17
C LEU A 195 35.53 -14.74 18.74
N SER A 196 34.86 -15.83 19.09
CA SER A 196 35.51 -17.09 19.38
C SER A 196 35.99 -17.76 18.09
N TRP A 197 36.94 -18.70 18.24
CA TRP A 197 37.39 -19.51 17.12
C TRP A 197 36.24 -20.28 16.45
N ALA A 198 35.28 -20.78 17.22
CA ALA A 198 34.10 -21.47 16.69
C ALA A 198 33.20 -20.53 15.88
N GLU A 199 32.92 -19.32 16.39
CA GLU A 199 32.16 -18.29 15.66
C GLU A 199 32.86 -17.94 14.33
N ILE A 200 34.20 -17.81 14.30
CA ILE A 200 34.92 -17.56 13.04
C ILE A 200 34.73 -18.72 12.05
N LEU A 201 34.85 -19.96 12.50
CA LEU A 201 34.69 -21.15 11.64
C LEU A 201 33.26 -21.33 11.12
N GLU A 202 32.26 -20.92 11.88
CA GLU A 202 30.88 -20.92 11.44
C GLU A 202 30.66 -19.81 10.40
N ALA A 203 31.05 -18.59 10.75
CA ALA A 203 30.84 -17.40 9.94
C ALA A 203 31.60 -17.40 8.61
N LYS A 204 32.76 -18.09 8.52
CA LYS A 204 33.52 -18.21 7.27
C LYS A 204 32.68 -18.80 6.13
N THR A 205 31.78 -19.74 6.44
CA THR A 205 31.02 -20.48 5.42
C THR A 205 30.04 -19.56 4.73
N VAL A 206 29.32 -18.76 5.54
CA VAL A 206 28.39 -17.73 5.05
C VAL A 206 29.16 -16.62 4.33
N PHE A 207 30.31 -16.20 4.87
CA PHE A 207 31.18 -15.20 4.22
C PHE A 207 31.62 -15.65 2.82
N LEU A 208 32.24 -16.83 2.70
CA LEU A 208 32.74 -17.38 1.43
C LEU A 208 31.61 -17.64 0.43
N THR A 209 30.47 -18.16 0.89
CA THR A 209 29.29 -18.39 0.03
C THR A 209 28.73 -17.10 -0.54
N ASN A 210 28.82 -15.99 0.20
CA ASN A 210 28.29 -14.70 -0.22
C ASN A 210 29.33 -13.82 -0.94
N MET A 211 30.62 -14.15 -0.92
CA MET A 211 31.66 -13.40 -1.63
C MET A 211 31.33 -13.08 -3.10
N PRO A 212 30.70 -13.97 -3.89
CA PRO A 212 30.29 -13.64 -5.26
C PRO A 212 29.40 -12.39 -5.39
N LEU A 213 28.70 -11.95 -4.34
CA LEU A 213 27.92 -10.71 -4.35
C LEU A 213 28.77 -9.45 -4.57
N GLY A 214 30.07 -9.51 -4.24
CA GLY A 214 31.01 -8.41 -4.45
C GLY A 214 31.77 -8.48 -5.78
N ASP A 215 31.39 -9.38 -6.70
CA ASP A 215 32.10 -9.61 -7.96
C ASP A 215 33.62 -9.75 -7.76
N TYR A 216 34.04 -10.48 -6.71
CA TYR A 216 35.45 -10.72 -6.45
C TYR A 216 36.04 -11.62 -7.55
N PRO A 217 37.28 -11.36 -8.00
CA PRO A 217 37.97 -12.27 -8.90
C PRO A 217 38.03 -13.69 -8.31
N PRO A 218 37.92 -14.76 -9.12
CA PRO A 218 37.98 -16.14 -8.64
C PRO A 218 39.22 -16.44 -7.78
N ASP A 219 40.34 -15.79 -8.09
CA ASP A 219 41.59 -15.91 -7.34
C ASP A 219 41.48 -15.36 -5.91
N HIS A 220 40.70 -14.30 -5.68
CA HIS A 220 40.46 -13.76 -4.34
C HIS A 220 39.59 -14.71 -3.52
N ILE A 221 38.54 -15.29 -4.12
CA ILE A 221 37.68 -16.28 -3.44
C ILE A 221 38.51 -17.51 -3.07
N ARG A 222 39.39 -17.98 -3.97
CA ARG A 222 40.33 -19.08 -3.71
C ARG A 222 41.31 -18.74 -2.60
N MET A 223 41.87 -17.53 -2.59
CA MET A 223 42.76 -17.05 -1.54
C MET A 223 42.08 -17.08 -0.17
N PHE A 224 40.89 -16.49 -0.02
CA PHE A 224 40.17 -16.51 1.25
C PHE A 224 39.82 -17.94 1.68
N SER A 225 39.40 -18.79 0.74
CA SER A 225 39.13 -20.21 1.03
C SER A 225 40.37 -20.93 1.56
N GLN A 226 41.52 -20.75 0.92
CA GLN A 226 42.78 -21.35 1.33
C GLN A 226 43.30 -20.76 2.65
N PHE A 227 43.08 -19.47 2.90
CA PHE A 227 43.40 -18.82 4.18
C PHE A 227 42.71 -19.52 5.36
N TYR A 228 41.40 -19.74 5.27
CA TYR A 228 40.68 -20.44 6.33
C TYR A 228 41.17 -21.89 6.50
N VAL A 229 41.35 -22.63 5.40
CA VAL A 229 41.90 -24.00 5.44
C VAL A 229 43.27 -24.03 6.12
N ASN A 230 44.17 -23.14 5.74
CA ASN A 230 45.54 -23.10 6.27
C ASN A 230 45.56 -22.80 7.76
N MET A 231 44.71 -21.88 8.24
CA MET A 231 44.57 -21.65 9.69
C MET A 231 44.05 -22.91 10.39
N GLU A 232 43.01 -23.57 9.85
CA GLU A 232 42.38 -24.77 10.43
C GLU A 232 43.30 -25.99 10.52
N THR A 233 44.21 -26.12 9.57
CA THR A 233 45.19 -27.21 9.55
C THR A 233 46.48 -26.87 10.30
N HIS A 234 46.61 -25.64 10.82
CA HIS A 234 47.85 -25.18 11.42
C HIS A 234 48.19 -25.91 12.73
N HIS A 235 49.44 -26.31 12.87
CA HIS A 235 49.92 -27.07 14.03
C HIS A 235 49.70 -26.34 15.37
N LEU A 236 49.82 -25.00 15.38
CA LEU A 236 49.63 -24.20 16.60
C LEU A 236 48.20 -24.27 17.15
N LEU A 237 47.18 -24.66 16.38
CA LEU A 237 45.82 -24.82 16.91
C LEU A 237 45.72 -25.89 18.01
N ARG A 238 46.68 -26.82 18.09
CA ARG A 238 46.75 -27.86 19.12
C ARG A 238 47.36 -27.37 20.43
N THR A 239 47.89 -26.15 20.46
CA THR A 239 48.46 -25.54 21.67
C THR A 239 47.36 -24.94 22.55
N LEU A 240 47.66 -24.76 23.84
CA LEU A 240 46.70 -24.28 24.84
C LEU A 240 46.05 -22.93 24.45
N ARG A 241 46.81 -22.05 23.79
CA ARG A 241 46.39 -20.69 23.40
C ARG A 241 46.30 -20.48 21.89
N GLY A 242 46.54 -21.51 21.09
CA GLY A 242 46.57 -21.42 19.63
C GLY A 242 45.28 -20.86 19.03
N LYS A 243 44.11 -21.33 19.49
CA LYS A 243 42.82 -20.82 19.01
C LYS A 243 42.65 -19.32 19.26
N SER A 244 43.03 -18.85 20.46
CA SER A 244 42.97 -17.43 20.81
C SER A 244 43.97 -16.58 20.01
N ALA A 245 45.19 -17.11 19.79
CA ALA A 245 46.17 -16.47 18.92
C ALA A 245 45.66 -16.33 17.49
N PHE A 246 45.01 -17.37 16.95
CA PHE A 246 44.42 -17.34 15.62
C PHE A 246 43.23 -16.39 15.48
N VAL A 247 42.40 -16.23 16.51
CA VAL A 247 41.34 -15.20 16.54
C VAL A 247 41.95 -13.81 16.36
N ARG A 248 43.03 -13.51 17.09
CA ARG A 248 43.72 -12.21 16.99
C ARG A 248 44.40 -12.02 15.65
N TYR A 249 45.12 -13.04 15.21
CA TYR A 249 45.79 -13.06 13.92
C TYR A 249 44.78 -12.79 12.80
N HIS A 250 43.68 -13.56 12.77
CA HIS A 250 42.58 -13.39 11.81
C HIS A 250 42.04 -11.97 11.80
N ALA A 251 41.72 -11.40 12.97
CA ALA A 251 41.19 -10.05 13.07
C ALA A 251 42.16 -8.99 12.53
N LYS A 252 43.46 -9.11 12.82
CA LYS A 252 44.51 -8.20 12.34
C LYS A 252 44.68 -8.29 10.83
N VAL A 253 44.96 -9.49 10.31
CA VAL A 253 45.32 -9.67 8.89
C VAL A 253 44.13 -9.48 7.97
N ARG A 254 42.91 -9.84 8.40
CA ARG A 254 41.70 -9.61 7.58
C ARG A 254 41.44 -8.11 7.44
N TRP A 255 41.54 -7.35 8.53
CA TRP A 255 41.38 -5.89 8.48
C TRP A 255 42.44 -5.25 7.57
N ASP A 256 43.71 -5.56 7.81
CA ASP A 256 44.85 -5.01 7.06
C ASP A 256 44.78 -5.37 5.56
N TRP A 257 44.30 -6.56 5.21
CA TRP A 257 44.08 -6.93 3.82
C TRP A 257 43.07 -6.02 3.11
N TYR A 258 41.97 -5.63 3.78
CA TYR A 258 41.00 -4.70 3.18
C TYR A 258 41.59 -3.29 3.03
N GLU A 259 42.37 -2.81 4.00
CA GLU A 259 43.04 -1.50 3.92
C GLU A 259 44.07 -1.47 2.78
N THR A 260 44.93 -2.48 2.71
CA THR A 260 45.94 -2.61 1.65
C THR A 260 45.32 -2.84 0.27
N ASN A 261 44.17 -3.52 0.19
CA ASN A 261 43.38 -3.64 -1.04
C ASN A 261 42.84 -2.30 -1.53
N GLU A 262 42.31 -1.47 -0.65
CA GLU A 262 41.86 -0.12 -1.00
C GLU A 262 43.03 0.76 -1.48
N ALA A 263 44.23 0.54 -0.95
CA ALA A 263 45.47 1.21 -1.38
C ALA A 263 46.12 0.61 -2.65
N GLY A 264 45.64 -0.52 -3.17
CA GLY A 264 46.19 -1.20 -4.35
C GLY A 264 47.44 -2.07 -4.10
N ASN A 265 47.80 -2.32 -2.84
CA ASN A 265 48.99 -3.08 -2.42
C ASN A 265 48.61 -4.40 -1.71
N THR A 266 47.67 -5.15 -2.29
CA THR A 266 47.19 -6.41 -1.70
C THR A 266 48.27 -7.47 -1.59
N TYR A 267 48.11 -8.37 -0.62
CA TYR A 267 48.91 -9.59 -0.51
C TYR A 267 48.02 -10.83 -0.41
N ASN A 268 48.66 -12.00 -0.53
CA ASN A 268 47.99 -13.29 -0.48
C ASN A 268 47.76 -13.74 0.98
N LEU A 269 46.55 -13.57 1.50
CA LEU A 269 46.16 -14.00 2.85
C LEU A 269 46.32 -15.49 3.12
N ALA A 270 46.35 -16.33 2.07
CA ALA A 270 46.53 -17.77 2.26
C ALA A 270 47.89 -18.13 2.87
N ILE A 271 48.89 -17.27 2.71
CA ILE A 271 50.22 -17.47 3.30
C ILE A 271 50.17 -16.97 4.74
N ILE A 272 50.20 -17.89 5.70
CA ILE A 272 50.23 -17.54 7.12
C ILE A 272 51.59 -16.91 7.44
N ASN A 273 51.57 -15.69 7.97
CA ASN A 273 52.76 -15.02 8.46
C ASN A 273 53.04 -15.51 9.89
N GLU A 274 54.04 -16.38 10.02
CA GLU A 274 54.44 -16.99 11.29
C GLU A 274 54.90 -15.96 12.33
N ASP A 275 55.50 -14.86 11.92
CA ASP A 275 56.01 -13.85 12.84
C ASP A 275 54.84 -13.08 13.48
N ILE A 276 53.86 -12.63 12.68
CA ILE A 276 52.63 -11.99 13.20
C ILE A 276 51.84 -12.98 14.06
N LEU A 277 51.79 -14.27 13.69
CA LEU A 277 51.10 -15.28 14.47
C LEU A 277 51.78 -15.53 15.83
N ARG A 278 53.11 -15.56 15.88
CA ARG A 278 53.87 -15.66 17.13
C ARG A 278 53.66 -14.43 18.02
N ASP A 279 53.64 -13.24 17.44
CA ASP A 279 53.33 -12.01 18.20
C ASP A 279 51.94 -12.08 18.83
N CYS A 280 50.94 -12.55 18.06
CA CYS A 280 49.59 -12.77 18.59
C CYS A 280 49.55 -13.83 19.70
N LEU A 281 50.39 -14.87 19.62
CA LEU A 281 50.50 -15.87 20.67
C LEU A 281 51.09 -15.28 21.96
N ASN A 282 52.19 -14.54 21.84
CA ASN A 282 52.85 -13.86 22.95
C ASN A 282 51.90 -12.89 23.66
N GLU A 283 51.12 -12.10 22.91
CA GLU A 283 50.11 -11.18 23.45
C GLU A 283 49.02 -11.92 24.25
N VAL A 284 48.55 -13.07 23.75
CA VAL A 284 47.54 -13.88 24.46
C VAL A 284 48.11 -14.48 25.74
N GLU A 285 49.37 -14.91 25.70
CA GLU A 285 50.06 -15.47 26.86
C GLU A 285 50.30 -14.42 27.94
N SER A 286 50.73 -13.20 27.58
CA SER A 286 50.93 -12.11 28.53
C SER A 286 49.62 -11.72 29.24
N GLU A 287 48.53 -11.57 28.50
CA GLU A 287 47.21 -11.24 29.09
C GLU A 287 46.69 -12.34 30.02
N ALA A 288 46.96 -13.61 29.70
CA ALA A 288 46.59 -14.73 30.55
C ALA A 288 47.38 -14.72 31.87
N MET A 289 48.67 -14.37 31.82
CA MET A 289 49.51 -14.21 33.02
C MET A 289 49.01 -13.07 33.90
N GLU A 290 48.73 -11.90 33.32
CA GLU A 290 48.19 -10.73 34.04
C GLU A 290 46.84 -11.03 34.72
N THR A 291 45.94 -11.71 34.00
CA THR A 291 44.63 -12.13 34.55
C THR A 291 44.76 -13.12 35.72
N THR A 292 45.80 -13.95 35.70
CA THR A 292 46.08 -14.92 36.77
C THR A 292 46.69 -14.24 38.00
N MET A 293 47.49 -13.18 37.81
CA MET A 293 48.09 -12.41 38.91
C MET A 293 47.11 -11.43 39.57
N SER A 294 46.05 -11.02 38.87
CA SER A 294 45.03 -10.09 39.38
C SER A 294 43.84 -10.77 40.08
N ARG A 295 43.85 -12.10 40.22
CA ARG A 295 42.85 -12.90 40.95
C ARG A 295 43.42 -13.44 42.25
#